data_AF-A0A443VLI1-F1
#
_entry.id   AF-A0A443VLI1-F1
#
_cell.length_a   1.000
_cell.length_b   1.000
_cell.length_c   1.000
_cell.angle_alpha   90.00
_cell.angle_beta   90.00
_cell.angle_gamma   90.00
#
_symmetry.space_group_name_H-M   'P 1'
#
loop_
_entity.id
_entity.type
_entity.pdbx_description
1 polymer ?
#
loop_
_entity_poly.entity_id
_entity_poly.type
_entity_poly.pdbx_seq_one_letter_code
_entity_poly.pdbx_strand_id
1 'polypeptide(L)'
;MPKGLCSGLSERRVIMKIETVVPLPPEDSGLQHCIARFHNRNMDSKRKDKTRFFRREPVMIVNPETKAKVLRYAMGNPGNLSITKLAVALDYDAVDALGVRFKDTVNLEVRRARRWEVWQWFWNHPDQSVQLSIKLGVVGAVLGVMGFLTGVAPYLLG
;
A
#
# COMPACT_ATOMS: atom_id res chain seq x y z
N MET A 1 1.02 -36.80 1.42
CA MET A 1 1.61 -35.99 2.51
C MET A 1 3.07 -36.39 2.70
N PRO A 2 3.97 -35.54 3.22
CA PRO A 2 3.87 -34.09 3.48
C PRO A 2 5.07 -33.31 2.86
N LYS A 3 5.07 -32.00 2.64
CA LYS A 3 5.06 -30.85 3.57
C LYS A 3 4.54 -29.65 2.73
N GLY A 4 3.59 -28.82 3.15
CA GLY A 4 3.60 -28.06 4.40
C GLY A 4 4.41 -26.77 4.21
N LEU A 5 3.78 -25.61 4.44
CA LEU A 5 4.24 -24.21 4.23
C LEU A 5 4.00 -23.69 2.80
N CYS A 6 2.97 -22.90 2.50
CA CYS A 6 2.79 -21.54 3.03
C CYS A 6 1.32 -21.21 3.38
N SER A 7 0.69 -21.98 4.25
CA SER A 7 -0.55 -21.59 4.94
C SER A 7 -0.21 -20.95 6.31
N GLY A 8 0.49 -19.81 6.29
CA GLY A 8 1.05 -19.25 7.53
C GLY A 8 1.54 -17.80 7.50
N LEU A 9 1.03 -16.94 6.61
CA LEU A 9 1.32 -15.48 6.65
C LEU A 9 0.15 -14.66 7.19
N SER A 10 -0.65 -15.27 8.07
CA SER A 10 -1.82 -14.67 8.71
C SER A 10 -1.63 -14.52 10.22
N GLU A 11 -0.46 -14.06 10.69
CA GLU A 11 -0.33 -13.39 11.98
C GLU A 11 0.85 -12.40 11.92
N ARG A 12 0.83 -11.17 12.44
CA ARG A 12 -0.21 -10.26 12.91
C ARG A 12 0.53 -8.93 13.11
N ARG A 13 0.04 -7.87 12.49
CA ARG A 13 -0.40 -6.65 13.18
C ARG A 13 -1.40 -6.01 12.25
N VAL A 14 -2.58 -6.63 12.16
CA VAL A 14 -3.78 -5.87 11.82
C VAL A 14 -3.81 -4.76 12.86
N ILE A 15 -3.61 -3.54 12.39
CA ILE A 15 -3.56 -2.37 13.27
C ILE A 15 -4.98 -1.94 13.58
N MET A 16 -5.87 -2.04 12.58
CA MET A 16 -7.29 -1.79 12.76
C MET A 16 -8.14 -2.64 11.83
N LYS A 17 -9.37 -2.92 12.28
CA LYS A 17 -10.46 -3.38 11.44
C LYS A 17 -11.32 -2.19 11.01
N ILE A 18 -11.92 -2.32 9.84
CA ILE A 18 -12.78 -1.33 9.23
C ILE A 18 -14.13 -1.96 8.97
N GLU A 19 -15.17 -1.25 9.41
CA GLU A 19 -16.56 -1.64 9.30
C GLU A 19 -17.32 -0.84 8.23
N THR A 20 -16.82 0.34 7.87
CA THR A 20 -17.48 1.24 6.93
C THR A 20 -16.48 1.90 6.01
N VAL A 21 -16.80 1.94 4.72
CA VAL A 21 -16.04 2.71 3.73
C VAL A 21 -16.83 3.94 3.31
N VAL A 22 -16.16 5.09 3.38
CA VAL A 22 -16.67 6.40 2.96
C VAL A 22 -15.99 6.77 1.64
N PRO A 23 -16.67 7.42 0.69
CA PRO A 23 -15.99 7.94 -0.50
C PRO A 23 -14.97 9.02 -0.13
N LEU A 24 -13.77 8.98 -0.74
CA LEU A 24 -12.87 10.14 -0.73
C LEU A 24 -13.47 11.28 -1.56
N PRO A 25 -13.16 12.53 -1.20
CA PRO A 25 -13.51 13.66 -2.03
C PRO A 25 -12.65 13.65 -3.31
N PRO A 26 -13.13 14.28 -4.41
CA PRO A 26 -12.43 14.25 -5.69
C PRO A 26 -11.00 14.76 -5.63
N GLU A 27 -10.72 15.75 -4.77
CA GLU A 27 -9.39 16.38 -4.66
C GLU A 27 -8.31 15.42 -4.13
N ASP A 28 -8.71 14.38 -3.40
CA ASP A 28 -7.81 13.37 -2.85
C ASP A 28 -7.92 12.02 -3.57
N SER A 29 -8.83 11.91 -4.54
CA SER A 29 -9.16 10.66 -5.22
C SER A 29 -8.26 10.41 -6.42
N GLY A 30 -8.07 9.12 -6.75
CA GLY A 30 -7.41 8.70 -7.98
C GLY A 30 -6.04 8.06 -7.76
N LEU A 31 -5.62 7.34 -8.79
CA LEU A 31 -4.39 6.53 -8.82
C LEU A 31 -3.12 7.32 -8.53
N GLN A 32 -3.11 8.62 -8.84
CA GLN A 32 -1.98 9.54 -8.61
C GLN A 32 -1.72 9.74 -7.10
N HIS A 33 -2.80 9.80 -6.30
CA HIS A 33 -2.73 10.15 -4.89
C HIS A 33 -2.63 8.91 -4.00
N CYS A 34 -3.36 7.84 -4.36
CA CYS A 34 -3.40 6.60 -3.59
C CYS A 34 -3.60 6.85 -2.08
N ILE A 35 -4.52 7.74 -1.71
CA ILE A 35 -4.74 8.12 -0.30
C ILE A 35 -5.79 7.20 0.34
N ALA A 36 -5.56 6.83 1.60
CA ALA A 36 -6.60 6.33 2.50
C ALA A 36 -6.71 7.27 3.69
N ARG A 37 -7.88 7.88 3.90
CA ARG A 37 -8.09 8.77 5.05
C ARG A 37 -8.70 8.02 6.23
N PHE A 38 -8.11 8.23 7.39
CA PHE A 38 -8.53 7.63 8.65
C PHE A 38 -8.98 8.72 9.63
N HIS A 39 -9.79 8.33 10.61
CA HIS A 39 -10.09 9.20 11.73
C HIS A 39 -8.80 9.61 12.48
N ASN A 40 -8.72 10.87 12.92
CA ASN A 40 -7.49 11.45 13.48
C ASN A 40 -6.96 10.73 14.74
N ARG A 41 -7.83 10.03 15.48
CA ARG A 41 -7.40 9.17 16.60
C ARG A 41 -6.56 7.97 16.16
N ASN A 42 -6.64 7.54 14.91
CA ASN A 42 -5.86 6.42 14.37
C ASN A 42 -4.53 6.90 13.75
N MET A 43 -4.30 8.23 13.69
CA MET A 43 -3.12 8.83 13.09
C MET A 43 -2.16 9.37 14.15
N ASP A 44 -0.94 8.85 14.22
CA ASP A 44 0.09 9.37 15.10
C ASP A 44 0.93 10.44 14.39
N SER A 45 0.96 11.66 14.93
CA SER A 45 1.78 12.75 14.40
C SER A 45 3.24 12.68 14.80
N LYS A 46 3.58 11.96 15.89
CA LYS A 46 4.93 11.91 16.48
C LYS A 46 5.71 10.64 16.13
N ARG A 47 5.07 9.67 15.45
CA ARG A 47 5.65 8.36 15.09
C ARG A 47 6.20 7.56 16.28
N LYS A 48 5.60 7.74 17.45
CA LYS A 48 5.95 7.04 18.69
C LYS A 48 5.06 5.83 18.94
N ASP A 49 3.79 5.91 18.53
CA ASP A 49 2.79 4.89 18.75
C ASP A 49 2.74 3.90 17.58
N LYS A 50 3.02 2.62 17.89
CA LYS A 50 3.01 1.53 16.89
C LYS A 50 1.60 0.98 16.63
N THR A 51 0.60 1.37 17.41
CA THR A 51 -0.82 0.98 17.24
C THR A 51 -1.59 1.94 16.34
N ARG A 52 -0.94 3.02 15.89
CA ARG A 52 -1.49 4.04 15.01
C ARG A 52 -0.67 4.13 13.73
N PHE A 53 -1.22 4.79 12.72
CA PHE A 53 -0.53 5.03 11.46
C PHE A 53 0.19 6.37 11.49
N PHE A 54 1.40 6.42 10.93
CA PHE A 54 2.06 7.69 10.69
C PHE A 54 1.54 8.33 9.40
N ARG A 55 1.52 9.66 9.33
CA ARG A 55 1.07 10.37 8.13
C ARG A 55 1.97 10.01 6.94
N ARG A 56 1.36 9.72 5.79
CA ARG A 56 2.00 9.24 4.54
C ARG A 56 2.71 7.88 4.69
N GLU A 57 2.43 7.13 5.74
CA GLU A 57 2.90 5.74 5.86
C GLU A 57 2.15 4.86 4.85
N PRO A 58 2.84 4.00 4.08
CA PRO A 58 2.17 3.06 3.20
C PRO A 58 1.47 2.00 4.02
N VAL A 59 0.18 1.82 3.76
CA VAL A 59 -0.69 0.84 4.39
C VAL A 59 -1.24 -0.11 3.35
N MET A 60 -1.40 -1.37 3.77
CA MET A 60 -2.10 -2.38 3.01
C MET A 60 -3.48 -2.55 3.61
N ILE A 61 -4.49 -2.35 2.77
CA ILE A 61 -5.89 -2.62 3.09
C ILE A 61 -6.22 -3.95 2.43
N VAL A 62 -6.71 -4.88 3.23
CA VAL A 62 -6.95 -6.26 2.81
C VAL A 62 -8.42 -6.56 3.05
N ASN A 63 -9.09 -7.08 2.02
CA ASN A 63 -10.37 -7.75 2.21
C ASN A 63 -10.08 -9.23 2.56
N PRO A 64 -10.34 -9.69 3.79
CA PRO A 64 -10.08 -11.06 4.19
C PRO A 64 -11.01 -12.06 3.50
N GLU A 65 -12.16 -11.63 2.99
CA GLU A 65 -13.15 -12.46 2.29
C GLU A 65 -12.68 -12.76 0.86
N THR A 66 -12.37 -11.71 0.08
CA THR A 66 -11.93 -11.85 -1.32
C THR A 66 -10.42 -12.08 -1.47
N LYS A 67 -9.65 -11.88 -0.39
CA LYS A 67 -8.18 -11.80 -0.38
C LYS A 67 -7.60 -10.66 -1.21
N ALA A 68 -8.44 -9.77 -1.73
CA ALA A 68 -8.02 -8.58 -2.45
C ALA A 68 -7.23 -7.64 -1.55
N LYS A 69 -6.28 -6.92 -2.15
CA LYS A 69 -5.36 -6.04 -1.43
C LYS A 69 -5.12 -4.77 -2.21
N VAL A 70 -5.15 -3.64 -1.52
CA VAL A 70 -4.81 -2.35 -2.11
C VAL A 70 -3.79 -1.62 -1.25
N LEU A 71 -2.79 -1.03 -1.92
CA LEU A 71 -1.79 -0.18 -1.29
C LEU A 71 -2.28 1.27 -1.31
N ARG A 72 -2.26 1.92 -0.15
CA ARG A 72 -2.60 3.34 0.00
C ARG A 72 -1.68 4.03 1.00
N TYR A 73 -1.64 5.35 0.99
CA TYR A 73 -0.93 6.16 1.98
C TYR A 73 -1.89 6.64 3.06
N ALA A 74 -1.54 6.39 4.32
CA ALA A 74 -2.36 6.80 5.45
C ALA A 74 -2.34 8.32 5.66
N MET A 75 -3.53 8.93 5.65
CA MET A 75 -3.71 10.35 5.91
C MET A 75 -4.79 10.56 6.97
N GLY A 76 -4.69 11.65 7.73
CA GLY A 76 -5.74 12.03 8.68
C GLY A 76 -6.95 12.64 7.99
N ASN A 77 -8.03 12.76 8.76
CA ASN A 77 -9.22 13.46 8.35
C ASN A 77 -8.97 14.98 8.35
N PRO A 78 -9.17 15.68 7.22
CA PRO A 78 -8.96 17.12 7.11
C PRO A 78 -10.08 17.96 7.75
N GLY A 79 -11.14 17.32 8.28
CA GLY A 79 -12.21 17.96 9.04
C GLY A 79 -13.53 18.13 8.28
N ASN A 80 -13.53 17.95 6.96
CA ASN A 80 -14.72 18.02 6.11
C ASN A 80 -15.34 16.64 5.78
N LEU A 81 -14.72 15.54 6.24
CA LEU A 81 -15.20 14.18 6.01
C LEU A 81 -15.76 13.59 7.31
N SER A 82 -16.91 12.92 7.23
CA SER A 82 -17.46 12.16 8.36
C SER A 82 -16.90 10.74 8.36
N ILE A 83 -15.73 10.55 9.00
CA ILE A 83 -15.05 9.25 9.13
C ILE A 83 -15.08 8.85 10.60
N THR A 84 -15.77 7.76 10.94
CA THR A 84 -15.79 7.21 12.30
C THR A 84 -14.47 6.49 12.62
N LYS A 85 -14.27 6.08 13.89
CA LYS A 85 -13.02 5.39 14.31
C LYS A 85 -12.76 4.08 13.58
N LEU A 86 -13.81 3.40 13.13
CA LEU A 86 -13.77 2.13 12.39
C LEU A 86 -14.10 2.32 10.91
N ALA A 87 -14.04 3.57 10.42
CA ALA A 87 -14.22 3.87 9.01
C ALA A 87 -12.90 4.30 8.35
N VAL A 88 -12.85 4.09 7.04
CA VAL A 88 -11.79 4.58 6.17
C VAL A 88 -12.44 5.24 4.96
N ALA A 89 -11.89 6.37 4.51
CA ALA A 89 -12.26 6.90 3.21
C ALA A 89 -11.37 6.30 2.13
N LEU A 90 -11.99 5.73 1.08
CA LEU A 90 -11.31 5.14 -0.09
C LEU A 90 -11.85 5.70 -1.42
N ASP A 91 -10.96 5.75 -2.42
CA ASP A 91 -11.30 6.10 -3.79
C ASP A 91 -12.09 4.95 -4.44
N TYR A 92 -12.83 5.27 -5.51
CA TYR A 92 -13.65 4.30 -6.22
C TYR A 92 -12.82 3.09 -6.68
N ASP A 93 -11.63 3.33 -7.22
CA ASP A 93 -10.73 2.27 -7.71
C ASP A 93 -10.30 1.31 -6.58
N ALA A 94 -10.05 1.79 -5.36
CA ALA A 94 -9.73 0.90 -4.24
C ALA A 94 -10.94 0.07 -3.81
N VAL A 95 -12.12 0.68 -3.80
CA VAL A 95 -13.36 0.02 -3.40
C VAL A 95 -13.71 -1.10 -4.38
N ASP A 96 -13.61 -0.82 -5.68
CA ASP A 96 -13.78 -1.79 -6.74
C ASP A 96 -12.73 -2.92 -6.65
N ALA A 97 -11.45 -2.57 -6.53
CA ALA A 97 -10.38 -3.54 -6.39
C ALA A 97 -10.49 -4.42 -5.12
N LEU A 98 -11.04 -3.88 -4.02
CA LEU A 98 -11.31 -4.64 -2.80
C LEU A 98 -12.59 -5.50 -2.91
N GLY A 99 -13.42 -5.28 -3.92
CA GLY A 99 -14.70 -5.95 -4.10
C GLY A 99 -15.73 -5.56 -3.04
N VAL A 100 -15.69 -4.31 -2.56
CA VAL A 100 -16.63 -3.80 -1.55
C VAL A 100 -17.49 -2.69 -2.13
N ARG A 101 -18.52 -2.26 -1.39
CA ARG A 101 -19.39 -1.15 -1.78
C ARG A 101 -19.42 -0.10 -0.69
N PHE A 102 -19.68 1.14 -1.09
CA PHE A 102 -19.93 2.22 -0.13
C PHE A 102 -21.23 1.96 0.62
N LYS A 103 -21.28 2.41 1.89
CA LYS A 103 -22.44 2.31 2.80
C LYS A 103 -22.81 0.89 3.27
N ASP A 104 -22.16 -0.14 2.76
CA ASP A 104 -22.30 -1.50 3.28
C ASP A 104 -21.37 -1.74 4.48
N THR A 105 -21.78 -2.64 5.38
CA THR A 105 -20.90 -3.13 6.44
C THR A 105 -19.85 -4.04 5.82
N VAL A 106 -18.59 -3.69 6.02
CA VAL A 106 -17.44 -4.45 5.50
C VAL A 106 -16.62 -4.99 6.65
N ASN A 107 -15.73 -5.95 6.38
CA ASN A 107 -14.75 -6.42 7.36
C ASN A 107 -13.35 -6.30 6.75
N LEU A 108 -12.88 -5.07 6.55
CA LEU A 108 -11.54 -4.86 5.99
C LEU A 108 -10.49 -4.80 7.09
N GLU A 109 -9.30 -5.32 6.80
CA GLU A 109 -8.16 -5.25 7.70
C GLU A 109 -7.12 -4.27 7.16
N VAL A 110 -6.67 -3.36 8.03
CA VAL A 110 -5.62 -2.40 7.67
C VAL A 110 -4.38 -2.68 8.49
N ARG A 111 -3.25 -2.74 7.79
CA ARG A 111 -1.93 -2.91 8.39
C ARG A 111 -0.90 -2.08 7.64
N ARG A 112 0.29 -1.95 8.22
CA ARG A 112 1.44 -1.37 7.52
C ARG A 112 1.83 -2.25 6.33
N ALA A 113 2.15 -1.61 5.21
CA ALA A 113 2.67 -2.28 4.04
C ALA A 113 4.12 -2.71 4.29
N ARG A 114 4.47 -3.91 3.83
CA ARG A 114 5.86 -4.38 3.86
C ARG A 114 6.63 -3.76 2.70
N ARG A 115 7.95 -3.61 2.85
CA ARG A 115 8.80 -3.05 1.79
C ARG A 115 8.66 -3.80 0.46
N TRP A 116 8.57 -5.14 0.51
CA TRP A 116 8.37 -5.94 -0.70
C TRP A 116 7.00 -5.74 -1.33
N GLU A 117 5.95 -5.46 -0.55
CA GLU A 117 4.61 -5.20 -1.08
C GLU A 117 4.56 -3.87 -1.81
N VAL A 118 5.24 -2.88 -1.23
CA VAL A 118 5.43 -1.57 -1.88
C VAL A 118 6.18 -1.77 -3.19
N TRP A 119 7.26 -2.53 -3.19
CA TRP A 119 8.04 -2.81 -4.41
C TRP A 119 7.24 -3.57 -5.47
N GLN A 120 6.50 -4.62 -5.07
CA GLN A 120 5.64 -5.38 -5.96
C GLN A 120 4.51 -4.52 -6.54
N TRP A 121 3.96 -3.60 -5.75
CA TRP A 121 2.94 -2.67 -6.22
C TRP A 121 3.51 -1.72 -7.28
N PHE A 122 4.69 -1.15 -7.05
CA PHE A 122 5.37 -0.30 -8.02
C PHE A 122 5.76 -1.06 -9.31
N TRP A 123 6.17 -2.32 -9.19
CA TRP A 123 6.47 -3.16 -10.35
C TRP A 123 5.22 -3.47 -11.21
N ASN A 124 4.06 -3.56 -10.56
CA ASN A 124 2.76 -3.81 -11.19
C ASN A 124 1.85 -2.58 -11.08
N HIS A 125 2.43 -1.38 -11.19
CA HIS A 125 1.66 -0.15 -11.00
C HIS A 125 0.50 -0.10 -12.02
N PRO A 126 -0.72 0.28 -11.60
CA PRO A 126 -1.86 0.42 -12.51
C PRO A 126 -1.63 1.44 -13.64
N ASP A 127 -0.73 2.41 -13.45
CA ASP A 127 -0.34 3.35 -14.49
C ASP A 127 0.81 2.76 -15.32
N GLN A 128 0.55 2.54 -16.60
CA GLN A 128 1.52 1.97 -17.54
C GLN A 128 2.77 2.84 -17.71
N SER A 129 2.64 4.17 -17.63
CA SER A 129 3.77 5.09 -17.79
C SER A 129 4.74 4.97 -16.61
N VAL A 130 4.19 4.86 -15.40
CA VAL A 130 4.97 4.64 -14.17
C VAL A 130 5.61 3.25 -14.19
N GLN A 131 4.83 2.23 -14.59
CA GLN A 131 5.33 0.86 -14.70
C GLN A 131 6.51 0.75 -15.68
N LEU A 132 6.39 1.37 -16.87
CA LEU A 132 7.43 1.37 -17.88
C LEU A 132 8.69 2.07 -17.37
N SER A 133 8.53 3.24 -16.74
CA SER A 133 9.64 4.03 -16.19
C SER A 133 10.43 3.23 -15.14
N ILE A 134 9.74 2.52 -14.26
CA ILE A 134 10.37 1.66 -13.24
C ILE A 134 11.13 0.51 -13.89
N LYS A 135 10.53 -0.18 -14.86
CA LYS A 135 11.17 -1.29 -15.58
C LYS A 135 12.42 -0.82 -16.32
N LEU A 136 12.34 0.29 -17.06
CA LEU A 136 13.47 0.88 -17.77
C LEU A 136 14.58 1.33 -16.80
N GLY A 137 14.22 1.93 -15.67
CA GLY A 137 15.19 2.30 -14.63
C GLY A 137 15.95 1.10 -14.08
N VAL A 138 15.25 -0.03 -13.84
CA VAL A 138 15.88 -1.28 -13.38
C VAL A 138 16.78 -1.88 -14.47
N VAL A 139 16.32 -1.92 -15.73
CA VAL A 139 17.16 -2.38 -16.85
C VAL A 139 18.43 -1.54 -16.97
N GLY A 140 18.29 -0.21 -16.91
CA GLY A 140 19.43 0.71 -16.96
C GLY A 140 20.41 0.51 -15.81
N ALA A 141 19.92 0.30 -14.58
CA ALA A 141 20.77 0.00 -13.43
C ALA A 141 21.56 -1.30 -13.60
N VAL A 142 20.92 -2.36 -14.10
CA VAL A 142 21.58 -3.65 -14.38
C VAL A 142 22.67 -3.49 -15.44
N LEU A 143 22.35 -2.82 -16.55
CA LEU A 143 23.31 -2.57 -17.62
C LEU A 143 24.49 -1.69 -17.13
N GLY A 144 24.22 -0.70 -16.29
CA GLY A 144 25.25 0.15 -15.68
C GLY A 144 26.21 -0.63 -14.79
N VAL A 145 25.69 -1.53 -13.94
CA VAL A 145 26.53 -2.42 -13.10
C VAL A 145 27.36 -3.36 -13.97
N MET A 146 26.77 -3.95 -15.02
CA MET A 146 27.51 -4.81 -15.94
C MET A 146 28.61 -4.05 -16.69
N GLY A 147 28.32 -2.85 -17.18
CA GLY A 147 29.30 -1.97 -17.82
C GLY A 147 30.44 -1.58 -16.87
N PHE A 148 30.12 -1.27 -15.62
CA PHE A 148 31.12 -0.97 -14.60
C PHE A 148 32.02 -2.17 -14.30
N LEU A 149 31.44 -3.37 -14.11
CA LEU A 149 32.21 -4.58 -13.85
C LEU A 149 33.10 -4.95 -15.04
N THR A 150 32.59 -4.90 -16.26
CA THR A 150 33.39 -5.20 -17.46
C THR A 150 34.46 -4.15 -17.73
N GLY A 151 34.21 -2.88 -17.40
CA GLY A 151 35.16 -1.79 -17.60
C GLY A 151 36.24 -1.71 -16.52
N VAL A 152 35.93 -2.00 -15.26
CA VAL A 152 36.84 -1.79 -14.11
C VAL A 152 37.50 -3.08 -13.62
N ALA A 153 36.81 -4.23 -13.69
CA ALA A 153 37.40 -5.50 -13.25
C ALA A 153 38.72 -5.86 -13.95
N PRO A 154 38.93 -5.58 -15.26
CA PRO A 154 40.22 -5.83 -15.90
C PRO A 154 41.39 -5.05 -15.30
N TYR A 155 41.14 -3.85 -14.76
CA TYR A 155 42.18 -3.00 -14.15
C TYR A 155 42.43 -3.31 -12.67
N LEU A 156 41.53 -4.05 -12.02
CA LEU A 156 41.68 -4.47 -10.62
C LEU A 156 42.22 -5.90 -10.48
N LEU A 157 42.06 -6.73 -11.52
CA LEU A 157 42.47 -8.14 -11.55
C LEU A 157 43.68 -8.41 -12.47
N GLY A 158 44.09 -7.41 -13.26
CA GLY A 158 45.33 -7.42 -14.05
C GLY A 158 46.41 -6.58 -13.39
#